data_AF-A0A3C0N556-F1
#
_entry.id   AF-A0A3C0N556-F1
#
_cell.length_a   1.000
_cell.length_b   1.000
_cell.length_c   1.000
_cell.angle_alpha   90.00
_cell.angle_beta   90.00
_cell.angle_gamma   90.00
#
_symmetry.space_group_name_H-M   'P 1'
#
loop_
_entity.id
_entity.type
_entity.pdbx_description
1 polymer ?
#
loop_
_entity_poly.entity_id
_entity_poly.type
_entity_poly.pdbx_seq_one_letter_code
_entity_poly.pdbx_strand_id
1 'polypeptide(L)'
;MEDEVLANAGVDVFEELFKLIFTKLYDEWFSGQGNRRNKRSLEFRNTGQTEAALKSKIQDLFDSAKKKWEGVFSDDAKISLTPSHLSVCVSSLENVKLFNSNLDVIDEAFEYLINQSSKGEKGQFFTPRYVIDMCVKMLNPQEDEYMIDTAAGSSGFPVHTIFHV
;
A
#
# COMPACT_ATOMS: atom_id res chain seq x y z
N MET A 1 -18.20 -9.71 1.97
CA MET A 1 -17.37 -10.72 2.67
C MET A 1 -16.03 -10.14 3.10
N GLU A 2 -15.18 -9.57 2.23
CA GLU A 2 -13.97 -8.84 2.67
C GLU A 2 -14.28 -7.58 3.49
N ASP A 3 -15.24 -6.76 3.04
CA ASP A 3 -15.68 -5.56 3.77
C ASP A 3 -16.29 -5.89 5.15
N GLU A 4 -16.91 -7.06 5.31
CA GLU A 4 -17.53 -7.50 6.57
C GLU A 4 -16.50 -8.05 7.58
N VAL A 5 -15.43 -8.70 7.10
CA VAL A 5 -14.36 -9.22 7.95
C VAL A 5 -13.52 -8.06 8.51
N LEU A 6 -13.29 -7.03 7.70
CA LEU A 6 -12.50 -5.87 8.09
C LEU A 6 -13.30 -4.87 8.94
N ALA A 7 -14.58 -4.63 8.62
CA ALA A 7 -15.42 -3.70 9.40
C ALA A 7 -15.70 -4.17 10.84
N ASN A 8 -15.66 -5.48 11.11
CA ASN A 8 -15.91 -6.04 12.45
C ASN A 8 -14.68 -6.05 13.38
N ALA A 9 -13.51 -5.56 12.92
CA ALA A 9 -12.27 -5.63 13.69
C ALA A 9 -12.04 -4.45 14.67
N GLY A 10 -12.88 -3.41 14.63
CA GLY A 10 -12.76 -2.24 15.52
C GLY A 10 -11.51 -1.38 15.30
N VAL A 11 -10.86 -1.53 14.13
CA VAL A 11 -9.63 -0.84 13.73
C VAL A 11 -9.85 -0.15 12.38
N ASP A 12 -9.05 0.85 12.05
CA ASP A 12 -9.08 1.49 10.73
C ASP A 12 -8.68 0.47 9.66
N VAL A 13 -9.67 0.06 8.87
CA VAL A 13 -9.53 -0.94 7.79
C VAL A 13 -8.51 -0.50 6.75
N PHE A 14 -8.55 0.79 6.39
CA PHE A 14 -7.65 1.34 5.40
C PHE A 14 -6.21 1.27 5.90
N GLU A 15 -5.98 1.67 7.15
CA GLU A 15 -4.65 1.66 7.75
C GLU A 15 -4.08 0.23 7.83
N GLU A 16 -4.88 -0.76 8.25
CA GLU A 16 -4.42 -2.15 8.33
C GLU A 16 -4.13 -2.74 6.96
N LEU A 17 -4.96 -2.48 5.95
CA LEU A 17 -4.69 -2.92 4.58
C LEU A 17 -3.42 -2.24 4.03
N PHE A 18 -3.23 -0.95 4.30
CA PHE A 18 -2.03 -0.21 3.90
C PHE A 18 -0.77 -0.81 4.52
N LYS A 19 -0.79 -1.21 5.81
CA LYS A 19 0.32 -1.94 6.46
C LYS A 19 0.62 -3.26 5.74
N LEU A 20 -0.38 -4.02 5.31
CA LEU A 20 -0.17 -5.28 4.58
C LEU A 20 0.43 -5.06 3.18
N ILE A 21 -0.10 -4.09 2.43
CA ILE A 21 0.43 -3.71 1.11
C ILE A 21 1.90 -3.26 1.23
N PHE A 22 2.18 -2.39 2.19
CA PHE A 22 3.54 -1.91 2.48
C PHE A 22 4.49 -3.07 2.81
N THR A 23 4.07 -3.97 3.70
CA THR A 23 4.86 -5.15 4.10
C THR A 23 5.15 -6.06 2.90
N LYS A 24 4.15 -6.28 2.04
CA LYS A 24 4.28 -7.11 0.85
C LYS A 24 5.19 -6.49 -0.20
N LEU A 25 5.05 -5.19 -0.47
CA LEU A 25 5.94 -4.44 -1.36
C LEU A 25 7.40 -4.56 -0.90
N TYR A 26 7.65 -4.45 0.41
CA TYR A 26 8.98 -4.63 0.97
C TYR A 26 9.54 -6.03 0.71
N ASP A 27 8.74 -7.07 0.95
CA ASP A 27 9.17 -8.45 0.76
C ASP A 27 9.51 -8.77 -0.70
N GLU A 28 8.69 -8.27 -1.62
CA GLU A 28 8.92 -8.42 -3.07
C GLU A 28 10.17 -7.65 -3.53
N TRP A 29 10.31 -6.39 -3.09
CA TRP A 29 11.50 -5.58 -3.37
C TRP A 29 12.76 -6.23 -2.83
N PHE A 30 12.76 -6.64 -1.56
CA PHE A 30 13.92 -7.20 -0.88
C PHE A 30 14.32 -8.56 -1.46
N SER A 31 13.35 -9.40 -1.85
CA SER A 31 13.60 -10.65 -2.57
C SER A 31 14.15 -10.43 -3.97
N GLY A 32 13.70 -9.38 -4.65
CA GLY A 32 14.12 -9.02 -6.02
C GLY A 32 15.53 -8.41 -6.12
N GLN A 33 16.15 -8.03 -5.01
CA GLN A 33 17.43 -7.31 -4.99
C GLN A 33 18.67 -8.21 -5.20
N GLY A 34 19.44 -7.92 -6.26
CA GLY A 34 20.76 -8.51 -6.51
C GLY A 34 20.74 -10.03 -6.62
N ASN A 35 21.73 -10.71 -6.02
CA ASN A 35 21.85 -12.17 -6.06
C ASN A 35 20.79 -12.93 -5.23
N ARG A 36 19.85 -12.22 -4.57
CA ARG A 36 18.81 -12.83 -3.73
C ARG A 36 17.66 -13.44 -4.52
N ARG A 37 17.47 -12.99 -5.77
CA ARG A 37 16.36 -13.42 -6.65
C ARG A 37 16.25 -14.93 -6.83
N ASN A 38 17.37 -15.66 -6.74
CA ASN A 38 17.43 -17.12 -6.90
C ASN A 38 17.63 -17.87 -5.57
N LYS A 39 17.67 -17.17 -4.43
CA LYS A 39 18.05 -17.75 -3.13
C LYS A 39 17.04 -17.47 -2.01
N ARG A 40 16.17 -16.47 -2.16
CA ARG A 40 15.15 -16.11 -1.16
C ARG A 40 13.76 -16.34 -1.71
N SER A 41 12.97 -17.12 -0.99
CA SER A 41 11.52 -17.22 -1.19
C SER A 41 10.81 -16.05 -0.52
N LEU A 42 9.68 -15.63 -1.09
CA LEU A 42 8.79 -14.65 -0.45
C LEU A 42 8.35 -15.14 0.93
N GLU A 43 8.41 -14.25 1.91
CA GLU A 43 8.01 -14.50 3.29
C GLU A 43 6.57 -14.06 3.57
N PHE A 44 6.02 -13.13 2.78
CA PHE A 44 4.62 -12.75 2.82
C PHE A 44 3.74 -13.86 2.22
N ARG A 45 3.59 -14.95 2.97
CA ARG A 45 2.84 -16.14 2.55
C ARG A 45 2.41 -16.96 3.76
N ASN A 46 1.21 -17.54 3.67
CA ASN A 46 0.75 -18.57 4.58
C ASN A 46 1.29 -19.94 4.14
N THR A 47 2.20 -20.52 4.93
CA THR A 47 2.85 -21.80 4.62
C THR A 47 2.30 -22.96 5.46
N GLY A 48 1.09 -22.82 6.00
CA GLY A 48 0.42 -23.83 6.83
C GLY A 48 0.83 -23.81 8.31
N GLN A 49 1.56 -22.79 8.76
CA GLN A 49 1.84 -22.53 10.17
C GLN A 49 0.58 -22.11 10.94
N THR A 50 0.67 -22.08 12.27
CA THR A 50 -0.41 -21.54 13.12
C THR A 50 -0.63 -20.06 12.85
N GLU A 51 -1.86 -19.57 13.04
CA GLU A 51 -2.21 -18.15 12.83
C GLU A 51 -1.35 -17.21 13.69
N ALA A 52 -1.02 -17.61 14.92
CA ALA A 52 -0.14 -16.85 15.80
C ALA A 52 1.30 -16.76 15.24
N ALA A 53 1.82 -17.86 14.71
CA ALA A 53 3.15 -17.88 14.08
C ALA A 53 3.16 -17.04 12.80
N LEU A 54 2.09 -17.11 11.99
CA LEU A 54 1.93 -16.24 10.82
C LEU A 54 1.91 -14.76 11.24
N LYS A 55 1.15 -14.40 12.28
CA LYS A 55 1.11 -13.03 12.79
C LYS A 55 2.48 -12.52 13.21
N SER A 56 3.25 -13.31 13.97
CA SER A 56 4.62 -12.93 14.34
C SER A 56 5.50 -12.70 13.11
N LYS A 57 5.47 -13.63 12.15
CA LYS A 57 6.27 -13.55 10.92
C LYS A 57 5.96 -12.29 10.10
N ILE A 58 4.67 -11.99 9.89
CA ILE A 58 4.26 -10.81 9.11
C ILE A 58 4.57 -9.52 9.88
N GLN A 59 4.46 -9.54 11.21
CA GLN A 59 4.86 -8.39 12.04
C GLN A 59 6.38 -8.12 11.95
N ASP A 60 7.22 -9.16 12.00
CA ASP A 60 8.68 -9.01 11.86
C ASP A 60 9.07 -8.45 10.49
N LEU A 61 8.35 -8.87 9.45
CA LEU A 61 8.52 -8.37 8.08
C LEU A 61 8.08 -6.90 7.97
N PHE A 62 6.97 -6.53 8.61
CA PHE A 62 6.49 -5.14 8.70
C PHE A 62 7.48 -4.25 9.45
N ASP A 63 8.04 -4.71 10.56
CA ASP A 63 9.05 -3.97 11.33
C ASP A 63 10.34 -3.79 10.53
N SER A 64 10.72 -4.78 9.72
CA SER A 64 11.83 -4.65 8.77
C SER A 64 11.54 -3.62 7.67
N ALA A 65 10.31 -3.60 7.15
CA ALA A 65 9.88 -2.63 6.16
C ALA A 65 9.91 -1.19 6.72
N LYS A 66 9.42 -0.96 7.94
CA LYS A 66 9.46 0.35 8.62
C LYS A 66 10.89 0.89 8.76
N LYS A 67 11.84 0.03 9.14
CA LYS A 67 13.26 0.40 9.23
C LYS A 67 13.87 0.75 7.87
N LYS A 68 13.37 0.16 6.78
CA LYS A 68 13.90 0.42 5.44
C LYS A 68 13.31 1.67 4.81
N TRP A 69 12.03 1.92 5.05
CA TRP A 69 11.25 3.03 4.51
C TRP A 69 10.73 3.88 5.67
N GLU A 70 11.67 4.60 6.30
CA GLU A 70 11.42 5.45 7.45
C GLU A 70 10.45 6.60 7.09
N GLY A 71 9.68 7.07 8.07
CA GLY A 71 8.75 8.21 7.91
C GLY A 71 7.36 7.86 7.40
N VAL A 72 7.09 6.60 7.00
CA VAL A 72 5.74 6.17 6.55
C VAL A 72 4.84 5.80 7.73
N PHE A 73 5.39 5.12 8.74
CA PHE A 73 4.70 4.73 9.96
C PHE A 73 5.51 5.12 11.19
N SER A 74 4.86 5.27 12.34
CA SER A 74 5.55 5.45 13.62
C SER A 74 6.28 4.17 14.06
N ASP A 75 7.31 4.32 14.89
CA ASP A 75 8.11 3.18 15.36
C ASP A 75 7.28 2.15 16.13
N ASP A 76 6.27 2.62 16.87
CA ASP A 76 5.35 1.81 17.68
C ASP A 76 4.19 1.20 16.88
N ALA A 77 4.01 1.57 15.61
CA ALA A 77 2.95 1.03 14.76
C ALA A 77 3.05 -0.49 14.66
N LYS A 78 1.93 -1.19 14.81
CA LYS A 78 1.81 -2.65 14.70
C LYS A 78 0.61 -3.04 13.86
N ILE A 79 0.64 -4.28 13.37
CA ILE A 79 -0.51 -4.92 12.73
C ILE A 79 -1.50 -5.31 13.84
N SER A 80 -2.66 -4.65 13.82
CA SER A 80 -3.70 -4.77 14.84
C SER A 80 -4.69 -5.88 14.52
N LEU A 81 -4.74 -6.35 13.27
CA LEU A 81 -5.57 -7.49 12.86
C LEU A 81 -5.41 -8.71 13.80
N THR A 82 -6.53 -9.38 14.10
CA THR A 82 -6.50 -10.66 14.81
C THR A 82 -5.73 -11.71 13.98
N PRO A 83 -5.14 -12.73 14.61
CA PRO A 83 -4.43 -13.79 13.87
C PRO A 83 -5.26 -14.43 12.74
N SER A 84 -6.55 -14.64 12.99
CA SER A 84 -7.48 -15.22 12.01
C SER A 84 -7.76 -14.28 10.83
N HIS A 85 -8.05 -13.00 11.08
CA HIS A 85 -8.28 -12.02 10.00
C HIS A 85 -7.02 -11.81 9.18
N LEU A 86 -5.86 -11.70 9.83
CA LEU A 86 -4.58 -11.57 9.14
C LEU A 86 -4.31 -12.77 8.23
N SER A 87 -4.60 -13.98 8.70
CA SER A 87 -4.43 -15.19 7.90
C SER A 87 -5.23 -15.16 6.60
N VAL A 88 -6.47 -14.68 6.65
CA VAL A 88 -7.34 -14.50 5.47
C VAL A 88 -6.73 -13.48 4.51
N CYS A 89 -6.38 -12.29 5.01
CA CYS A 89 -5.81 -11.22 4.17
C CYS A 89 -4.49 -11.63 3.51
N VAL A 90 -3.59 -12.29 4.26
CA VAL A 90 -2.32 -12.79 3.72
C VAL A 90 -2.57 -13.83 2.63
N SER A 91 -3.49 -14.76 2.85
CA SER A 91 -3.83 -15.81 1.88
C SER A 91 -4.43 -15.24 0.59
N SER A 92 -5.20 -14.14 0.67
CA SER A 92 -5.70 -13.44 -0.52
C SER A 92 -4.58 -12.74 -1.31
N LEU A 93 -3.61 -12.15 -0.60
CA LEU A 93 -2.58 -11.29 -1.20
C LEU A 93 -1.30 -12.04 -1.61
N GLU A 94 -0.98 -13.19 -1.03
CA GLU A 94 0.33 -13.86 -1.18
C GLU A 94 0.71 -14.20 -2.63
N ASN A 95 -0.25 -14.45 -3.51
CA ASN A 95 -0.02 -14.83 -4.92
C ASN A 95 -0.17 -13.66 -5.90
N VAL A 96 -0.54 -12.48 -5.41
CA VAL A 96 -0.56 -11.25 -6.20
C VAL A 96 0.85 -10.66 -6.23
N LYS A 97 1.30 -10.12 -7.35
CA LYS A 97 2.55 -9.36 -7.42
C LYS A 97 2.20 -7.87 -7.39
N LEU A 98 2.82 -7.10 -6.51
CA LEU A 98 2.61 -5.65 -6.41
C LEU A 98 3.80 -4.86 -6.94
N PHE A 99 5.02 -5.35 -6.75
CA PHE A 99 6.24 -4.68 -7.16
C PHE A 99 6.46 -4.82 -8.69
N ASN A 100 6.79 -3.71 -9.37
CA ASN A 100 6.82 -3.59 -10.83
C ASN A 100 5.50 -3.98 -11.52
N SER A 101 4.38 -3.90 -10.81
CA SER A 101 3.05 -3.92 -11.42
C SER A 101 2.75 -2.55 -12.02
N ASN A 102 1.81 -2.47 -12.96
CA ASN A 102 1.40 -1.18 -13.50
C ASN A 102 0.95 -0.28 -12.34
N LEU A 103 1.64 0.85 -12.15
CA LEU A 103 1.37 1.79 -11.05
C LEU A 103 -0.05 2.34 -11.13
N ASP A 104 -0.65 2.37 -12.32
CA ASP A 104 -2.08 2.69 -12.53
C ASP A 104 -3.01 1.76 -11.72
N VAL A 105 -2.71 0.46 -11.66
CA VAL A 105 -3.55 -0.52 -10.94
C VAL A 105 -3.45 -0.31 -9.43
N ILE A 106 -2.27 0.08 -8.97
CA ILE A 106 -2.06 0.43 -7.56
C ILE A 106 -2.80 1.73 -7.25
N ASP A 107 -2.70 2.74 -8.11
CA ASP A 107 -3.36 4.03 -7.95
C ASP A 107 -4.90 3.90 -7.95
N GLU A 108 -5.47 3.09 -8.84
CA GLU A 108 -6.91 2.78 -8.86
C GLU A 108 -7.35 2.06 -7.58
N ALA A 109 -6.56 1.09 -7.09
CA ALA A 109 -6.85 0.41 -5.84
C ALA A 109 -6.78 1.38 -4.65
N PHE A 110 -5.80 2.29 -4.61
CA PHE A 110 -5.72 3.33 -3.59
C PHE A 110 -6.91 4.29 -3.66
N GLU A 111 -7.32 4.74 -4.84
CA GLU A 111 -8.50 5.59 -5.01
C GLU A 111 -9.76 4.90 -4.49
N TYR A 112 -9.96 3.63 -4.82
CA TYR A 112 -11.12 2.86 -4.35
C TYR A 112 -11.14 2.76 -2.82
N LEU A 113 -10.01 2.42 -2.21
CA LEU A 113 -9.89 2.23 -0.76
C LEU A 113 -10.08 3.54 0.01
N ILE A 114 -9.49 4.64 -0.46
CA ILE A 114 -9.58 5.93 0.22
C ILE A 114 -10.98 6.54 0.06
N ASN A 115 -11.62 6.36 -1.08
CA ASN A 115 -12.99 6.85 -1.31
C ASN A 115 -14.03 6.18 -0.40
N GLN A 116 -13.78 4.97 0.10
CA GLN A 116 -14.66 4.32 1.07
C GLN A 116 -14.48 4.87 2.48
N SER A 117 -13.25 5.16 2.91
CA SER A 117 -12.98 5.68 4.26
C SER A 117 -13.18 7.20 4.40
N SER A 118 -13.06 7.95 3.30
CA SER A 118 -13.03 9.43 3.32
C SER A 118 -14.36 10.11 2.98
N LYS A 119 -15.41 9.34 2.63
CA LYS A 119 -16.72 9.90 2.29
C LYS A 119 -17.43 10.44 3.53
N GLY A 120 -17.36 11.76 3.71
CA GLY A 120 -18.47 12.53 4.29
C GLY A 120 -18.17 13.33 5.56
N GLU A 121 -17.15 12.99 6.36
CA GLU A 121 -17.01 13.64 7.68
C GLU A 121 -16.23 14.96 7.67
N LYS A 122 -15.37 15.22 6.68
CA LYS A 122 -14.44 16.38 6.68
C LYS A 122 -14.42 17.25 5.42
N GLY A 123 -15.33 17.03 4.48
CA GLY A 123 -15.37 17.80 3.22
C GLY A 123 -14.10 17.66 2.36
N GLN A 124 -13.37 16.55 2.52
CA GLN A 124 -12.18 16.25 1.73
C GLN A 124 -12.62 15.74 0.36
N PHE A 125 -12.27 16.48 -0.69
CA PHE A 125 -12.55 16.10 -2.08
C PHE A 125 -11.29 15.54 -2.71
N PHE A 126 -11.38 14.29 -3.17
CA PHE A 126 -10.38 13.69 -4.03
C PHE A 126 -10.58 14.20 -5.45
N THR A 127 -9.49 14.56 -6.12
CA THR A 127 -9.52 14.90 -7.55
C THR A 127 -9.53 13.59 -8.36
N PRO A 128 -10.56 13.32 -9.18
CA PRO A 128 -10.61 12.10 -9.99
C PRO A 128 -9.39 11.97 -10.91
N ARG A 129 -8.86 10.75 -11.10
CA ARG A 129 -7.62 10.52 -11.84
C ARG A 129 -7.65 11.03 -13.29
N TYR A 130 -8.78 10.93 -13.97
CA TYR A 130 -8.94 11.48 -15.32
C TYR A 130 -8.86 13.01 -15.37
N VAL A 131 -9.21 13.71 -14.29
CA VAL A 131 -9.06 15.17 -14.20
C VAL A 131 -7.59 15.52 -13.98
N ILE A 132 -6.90 14.80 -13.10
CA ILE A 132 -5.46 14.98 -12.87
C ILE A 132 -4.68 14.77 -14.16
N ASP A 133 -4.91 13.63 -14.84
CA ASP A 133 -4.24 13.28 -16.09
C ASP A 133 -4.47 14.34 -17.19
N MET A 134 -5.71 14.82 -17.35
CA MET A 134 -6.02 15.93 -18.25
C MET A 134 -5.20 17.18 -17.91
N CYS A 135 -5.20 17.60 -16.64
CA CYS A 135 -4.48 18.79 -16.19
C CYS A 135 -2.95 18.65 -16.40
N VAL A 136 -2.37 17.50 -16.06
CA VAL A 136 -0.94 17.22 -16.27
C VAL A 136 -0.59 17.28 -17.75
N LYS A 137 -1.40 16.65 -18.62
CA LYS A 137 -1.21 16.71 -20.09
C LYS A 137 -1.33 18.13 -20.64
N MET A 138 -2.22 18.95 -20.08
CA MET A 138 -2.35 20.36 -20.48
C MET A 138 -1.17 21.21 -20.03
N LEU A 139 -0.62 20.94 -18.83
CA LEU A 139 0.56 21.63 -18.30
C LEU A 139 1.83 21.21 -19.03
N ASN A 140 1.91 19.95 -19.49
CA ASN A 140 3.06 19.38 -20.21
C ASN A 140 4.41 19.63 -19.49
N PRO A 141 4.54 19.19 -18.22
CA PRO A 141 5.74 19.43 -17.42
C PRO A 141 6.98 18.78 -18.04
N GLN A 142 8.16 19.34 -17.79
CA GLN A 142 9.46 18.85 -18.28
C GLN A 142 10.40 18.40 -17.13
N GLU A 143 11.41 17.58 -17.45
CA GLU A 143 12.35 16.96 -16.49
C GLU A 143 13.07 17.96 -15.56
N ASP A 144 13.34 19.17 -16.03
CA ASP A 144 14.07 20.22 -15.32
C ASP A 144 13.15 21.20 -14.56
N GLU A 145 11.84 20.98 -14.57
CA GLU A 145 10.86 21.82 -13.91
C GLU A 145 10.49 21.33 -12.51
N TYR A 146 9.99 22.25 -11.68
CA TYR A 146 9.52 21.95 -10.33
C TYR A 146 7.99 21.92 -10.28
N MET A 147 7.43 20.91 -9.63
CA MET A 147 6.00 20.79 -9.36
C MET A 147 5.73 20.86 -7.86
N ILE A 148 4.71 21.64 -7.48
CA ILE A 148 4.25 21.79 -6.10
C ILE A 148 2.71 21.69 -6.07
N ASP A 149 2.21 20.89 -5.14
CA ASP A 149 0.78 20.84 -4.80
C ASP A 149 0.63 21.15 -3.30
N THR A 150 0.14 22.36 -3.00
CA THR A 150 -0.02 22.83 -1.61
C THR A 150 -1.24 22.23 -0.91
N ALA A 151 -2.06 21.45 -1.61
CA ALA A 151 -3.24 20.77 -1.10
C ALA A 151 -3.29 19.31 -1.57
N ALA A 152 -2.13 18.65 -1.60
CA ALA A 152 -1.89 17.41 -2.33
C ALA A 152 -2.83 16.23 -2.02
N GLY A 153 -3.43 16.17 -0.84
CA GLY A 153 -4.27 15.02 -0.45
C GLY A 153 -3.50 13.71 -0.63
N SER A 154 -4.00 12.79 -1.47
CA SER A 154 -3.29 11.55 -1.85
C SER A 154 -2.12 11.73 -2.82
N SER A 155 -1.70 12.96 -3.06
CA SER A 155 -0.59 13.32 -3.95
C SER A 155 -0.82 12.90 -5.42
N GLY A 156 -2.07 12.98 -5.88
CA GLY A 156 -2.44 12.63 -7.24
C GLY A 156 -1.68 13.44 -8.31
N PHE A 157 -1.69 14.77 -8.20
CA PHE A 157 -0.95 15.65 -9.12
C PHE A 157 0.55 15.38 -9.12
N PRO A 158 1.23 15.28 -7.95
CA PRO A 158 2.64 14.90 -7.90
C PRO A 158 2.98 13.59 -8.61
N VAL A 159 2.23 12.54 -8.30
CA VAL A 159 2.49 11.19 -8.82
C VAL A 159 2.27 11.15 -10.33
N HIS A 160 1.18 11.72 -10.82
CA HIS A 160 0.87 11.75 -12.26
C HIS A 160 1.83 12.64 -13.05
N THR A 161 2.35 13.72 -12.44
CA THR A 161 3.43 14.54 -13.03
C THR A 161 4.70 13.73 -13.22
N ILE A 162 5.12 12.95 -12.21
CA ILE A 162 6.31 12.09 -12.28
C ILE A 162 6.15 10.99 -13.34
N PHE A 163 4.94 10.47 -13.57
CA PHE A 163 4.71 9.45 -14.60
C PHE A 163 4.56 10.02 -16.02
N HIS A 164 4.26 11.31 -16.15
CA HIS A 164 4.17 11.96 -17.45
C HIS A 164 5.54 12.21 -18.07
N VAL A 165 6.52 12.55 -17.23
CA VAL A 165 7.90 12.89 -17.59
C VAL A 165 8.75 11.62 -17.59
#